data_AF-A0A7C1ZSJ1-F1
#
_entry.id   AF-A0A7C1ZSJ1-F1
#
_cell.length_a   1.000
_cell.length_b   1.000
_cell.length_c   1.000
_cell.angle_alpha   90.00
_cell.angle_beta   90.00
_cell.angle_gamma   90.00
#
_symmetry.space_group_name_H-M   'P 1'
#
loop_
_entity.id
_entity.type
_entity.pdbx_description
1 polymer ?
#
loop_
_entity_poly.entity_id
_entity_poly.type
_entity_poly.pdbx_seq_one_letter_code
_entity_poly.pdbx_strand_id
1 'polypeptide(L)' 'MGIFKRRRKKIGLALGGGAARGWAHIGVINAFQEAEIPIDYVAGTSMGALVGAFFVAGQI' A
#
# COMPACT_ATOMS: atom_id res chain seq x y z
N MET A 1 -18.82 31.06 -5.57
CA MET A 1 -18.02 30.05 -6.31
C MET A 1 -16.94 29.53 -5.36
N GLY A 2 -16.97 28.27 -4.94
CA GLY A 2 -16.25 27.77 -3.76
C GLY A 2 -14.72 27.75 -3.90
N ILE A 3 -14.01 28.33 -2.91
CA ILE A 3 -12.55 28.58 -2.92
C ILE A 3 -11.75 27.45 -2.22
N PHE A 4 -12.38 26.42 -1.66
CA PHE A 4 -11.67 25.38 -0.90
C PHE A 4 -11.94 23.96 -1.41
N LYS A 5 -11.04 23.43 -2.25
CA LYS A 5 -10.95 22.00 -2.56
C LYS A 5 -10.34 21.28 -1.36
N ARG A 6 -11.14 20.52 -0.60
CA ARG A 6 -10.60 19.67 0.48
C ARG A 6 -9.64 18.64 -0.14
N ARG A 7 -8.39 18.61 0.34
CA ARG A 7 -7.44 17.57 -0.07
C ARG A 7 -7.92 16.22 0.45
N ARG A 8 -7.78 15.18 -0.39
CA ARG A 8 -7.99 13.79 0.03
C ARG A 8 -7.06 13.48 1.21
N LYS A 9 -7.57 12.74 2.20
CA LYS A 9 -6.70 12.17 3.24
C LYS A 9 -5.70 11.21 2.59
N LYS A 10 -4.43 11.37 2.94
CA LYS A 10 -3.40 10.44 2.49
C LYS A 10 -3.41 9.18 3.34
N ILE A 11 -3.09 8.05 2.72
CA ILE A 11 -3.09 6.72 3.32
C ILE A 11 -1.68 6.15 3.19
N GLY A 12 -1.11 5.76 4.33
CA GLY A 12 0.15 5.02 4.40
C GLY A 12 -0.10 3.57 4.77
N LEU A 13 0.54 2.65 4.06
CA LEU A 13 0.47 1.22 4.30
C LEU A 13 1.79 0.72 4.94
N ALA A 14 1.68 0.09 6.12
CA ALA A 14 2.82 -0.47 6.85
C ALA A 14 2.80 -2.00 6.78
N LEU A 15 3.80 -2.59 6.13
CA LEU A 15 3.90 -4.04 5.87
C LEU A 15 4.93 -4.69 6.80
N GLY A 16 4.45 -5.52 7.73
CA GLY A 16 5.31 -6.24 8.67
C GLY A 16 6.19 -7.34 8.02
N GLY A 17 7.16 -7.86 8.77
CA GLY A 17 7.87 -9.08 8.38
C GLY A 17 6.99 -10.33 8.52
N GLY A 18 7.38 -11.44 7.90
CA GLY A 18 6.59 -12.67 7.98
C GLY A 18 7.19 -13.93 7.35
N ALA A 19 8.46 -13.88 6.92
CA ALA A 19 9.11 -14.93 6.12
C ALA A 19 8.18 -15.38 4.96
N ALA A 20 7.95 -16.68 4.81
CA ALA A 20 7.07 -17.22 3.76
C ALA A 20 5.61 -16.71 3.85
N ARG A 21 5.10 -16.38 5.05
CA ARG A 21 3.73 -15.83 5.18
C ARG A 21 3.61 -14.38 4.73
N GLY A 22 4.73 -13.68 4.51
CA GLY A 22 4.72 -12.31 4.05
C GLY A 22 4.12 -12.13 2.64
N TRP A 23 3.97 -13.19 1.85
CA TRP A 23 3.23 -13.16 0.59
C TRP A 23 1.76 -12.74 0.75
N ALA A 24 1.17 -12.90 1.94
CA ALA A 24 -0.17 -12.42 2.24
C ALA A 24 -0.32 -10.90 2.06
N HIS A 25 0.76 -10.12 2.12
CA HIS A 25 0.74 -8.68 1.84
C HIS A 25 0.27 -8.35 0.43
N ILE A 26 0.49 -9.23 -0.56
CA ILE A 26 -0.03 -9.04 -1.93
C ILE A 26 -1.56 -9.03 -1.90
N GLY A 27 -2.18 -9.96 -1.18
CA GLY A 27 -3.64 -10.01 -1.05
C GLY A 27 -4.22 -8.75 -0.39
N VAL A 28 -3.51 -8.18 0.59
CA VAL A 28 -3.90 -6.89 1.19
C VAL A 28 -3.86 -5.77 0.17
N ILE A 29 -2.79 -5.69 -0.64
CA ILE A 29 -2.64 -4.67 -1.68
C ILE A 29 -3.75 -4.79 -2.72
N ASN A 30 -4.06 -6.01 -3.17
CA ASN A 30 -5.15 -6.26 -4.11
C ASN A 30 -6.50 -5.81 -3.53
N ALA A 31 -6.76 -6.09 -2.25
CA ALA A 31 -7.99 -5.63 -1.59
C ALA A 31 -8.12 -4.09 -1.56
N PHE A 32 -7.00 -3.36 -1.42
CA PHE A 32 -7.00 -1.90 -1.54
C PHE A 32 -7.33 -1.43 -2.96
N GLN A 33 -6.78 -2.09 -3.97
CA GLN A 33 -7.06 -1.79 -5.39
C GLN A 33 -8.52 -2.06 -5.74
N GLU A 34 -9.05 -3.22 -5.34
CA GLU A 34 -10.46 -3.61 -5.54
C GLU A 34 -11.44 -2.64 -4.85
N ALA A 35 -11.07 -2.13 -3.68
CA ALA A 35 -11.86 -1.15 -2.95
C ALA A 35 -11.68 0.30 -3.46
N GLU A 36 -10.89 0.52 -4.52
CA GLU A 36 -10.53 1.83 -5.05
C GLU A 36 -9.93 2.77 -3.98
N ILE A 37 -9.21 2.21 -3.00
CA ILE A 37 -8.58 2.96 -1.91
C ILE A 37 -7.12 3.27 -2.29
N PRO A 38 -6.76 4.54 -2.56
CA PRO A 38 -5.41 4.86 -3.01
C PRO A 38 -4.41 4.89 -1.85
N ILE A 39 -3.31 4.15 -2.01
CA ILE A 39 -2.15 4.11 -1.13
C ILE A 39 -1.14 5.17 -1.61
N ASP A 40 -0.78 6.14 -0.76
CA ASP A 40 0.20 7.20 -1.11
C ASP A 40 1.61 6.88 -0.62
N TYR A 41 1.73 6.09 0.45
CA TYR A 41 2.99 5.77 1.09
C TYR A 41 3.04 4.30 1.48
N VAL A 42 4.22 3.71 1.38
CA VAL A 42 4.47 2.33 1.80
C VAL A 42 5.71 2.31 2.68
N ALA A 43 5.61 1.64 3.81
CA ALA A 43 6.73 1.28 4.66
C ALA A 43 6.72 -0.23 4.86
N GLY A 44 7.89 -0.88 4.88
CA GLY A 44 7.95 -2.32 5.04
C GLY A 44 9.21 -2.81 5.74
N THR A 45 9.10 -3.97 6.38
CA THR A 45 10.22 -4.66 7.05
C THR A 45 10.39 -6.07 6.49
N SER A 46 11.62 -6.47 6.14
CA SER A 46 11.94 -7.81 5.61
C SER A 46 11.04 -8.16 4.39
N MET A 47 10.25 -9.22 4.45
CA MET A 47 9.34 -9.59 3.36
C MET A 47 8.33 -8.49 3.02
N GLY A 48 7.85 -7.73 4.00
CA GLY A 48 6.99 -6.58 3.75
C GLY A 48 7.70 -5.45 2.99
N ALA A 49 9.01 -5.29 3.18
CA ALA A 49 9.81 -4.32 2.41
C ALA A 49 9.94 -4.76 0.94
N LEU A 50 10.17 -6.06 0.70
CA LEU A 50 10.24 -6.63 -0.64
C LEU A 50 8.92 -6.47 -1.39
N VAL A 51 7.81 -6.93 -0.79
CA VAL A 51 6.47 -6.79 -1.41
C VAL A 51 6.13 -5.32 -1.63
N GLY A 52 6.35 -4.47 -0.62
CA GLY A 52 6.10 -3.03 -0.73
C GLY A 52 6.92 -2.36 -1.85
N ALA A 53 8.19 -2.74 -2.01
CA ALA A 53 9.06 -2.24 -3.07
C ALA A 53 8.56 -2.65 -4.47
N PHE A 54 8.13 -3.90 -4.63
CA PHE A 54 7.57 -4.38 -5.91
C PHE A 54 6.28 -3.66 -6.28
N PHE A 55 5.40 -3.42 -5.30
CA PHE A 55 4.16 -2.67 -5.51
C PHE A 55 4.43 -1.23 -5.96
N VAL A 56 5.31 -0.49 -5.27
CA VAL A 56 5.61 0.90 -5.67
C VAL A 56 6.38 0.96 -7.00
N ALA A 57 7.06 -0.12 -7.40
CA ALA A 57 7.69 -0.27 -8.70
C ALA A 57 6.70 -0.69 -9.82
N GLY A 58 5.42 -0.87 -9.51
CA GLY A 58 4.38 -1.27 -10.47
C GLY A 58 4.54 -2.69 -10.99
N GLN A 59 5.15 -3.58 -10.21
CA GLN A 59 5.35 -4.99 -10.57
C GLN A 59 4.24 -5.91 -10.06
N ILE A 60 3.41 -5.42 -9.13
CA ILE A 60 2.23 -6.08 -8.56
C ILE A 60 1.14 -5.04 -8.30
#